data_AF-A0A961DV36-F1
#
_entry.id   AF-A0A961DV36-F1
#
_cell.length_a   1.000
_cell.length_b   1.000
_cell.length_c   1.000
_cell.angle_alpha   90.00
_cell.angle_beta   90.00
_cell.angle_gamma   90.00
#
_symmetry.space_group_name_H-M   'P 1'
#
loop_
_entity.id
_entity.type
_entity.pdbx_description
1 polymer ?
#
loop_
_entity_poly.entity_id
_entity_poly.type
_entity_poly.pdbx_seq_one_letter_code
_entity_poly.pdbx_strand_id
1 'polypeptide(L)'
;MALNLTIKVENTYSDGHESEQTHTVTLDRFRGEANLWDHLFDYTGDGHGAGEGSDLGSLYTVTVLACPEYPELVGLSNEWG
;
A
#
# COMPACT_ATOMS: atom_id res chain seq x y z
N MET A 1 -8.37 5.69 18.02
CA MET A 1 -8.33 4.23 18.17
C MET A 1 -7.26 3.77 17.22
N ALA A 2 -6.30 2.99 17.69
CA ALA A 2 -5.31 2.40 16.81
C ALA A 2 -6.00 1.39 15.89
N LEU A 3 -5.53 1.32 14.65
CA LEU A 3 -6.06 0.49 13.58
C LEU A 3 -5.00 -0.51 13.14
N ASN A 4 -5.20 -1.79 13.42
CA ASN A 4 -4.36 -2.89 13.03
C ASN A 4 -4.83 -3.42 11.68
N LEU A 5 -3.94 -3.38 10.70
CA LEU A 5 -4.23 -3.74 9.32
C LEU A 5 -3.19 -4.75 8.84
N THR A 6 -3.63 -5.76 8.12
CA THR A 6 -2.76 -6.55 7.26
C THR A 6 -3.04 -6.12 5.83
N ILE A 7 -2.03 -5.63 5.13
CA ILE A 7 -2.13 -5.17 3.75
C ILE A 7 -1.24 -5.99 2.84
N LYS A 8 -1.68 -6.18 1.60
CA LYS A 8 -0.88 -6.66 0.48
C LYS A 8 -0.45 -5.44 -0.33
N VAL A 9 0.82 -5.35 -0.65
CA VAL A 9 1.41 -4.34 -1.53
C VAL A 9 1.91 -5.05 -2.77
N GLU A 10 1.48 -4.58 -3.93
CA GLU A 10 1.86 -5.07 -5.25
C GLU A 10 2.50 -3.90 -6.00
N ASN A 11 3.75 -4.05 -6.42
CA ASN A 11 4.48 -3.06 -7.19
C ASN A 11 4.77 -3.64 -8.56
N THR A 12 4.35 -2.95 -9.62
CA THR A 12 4.69 -3.29 -11.01
C THR A 12 5.46 -2.13 -11.62
N TYR A 13 6.55 -2.43 -12.31
CA TYR A 13 7.40 -1.44 -12.98
C TYR A 13 7.40 -1.70 -14.49
N SER A 14 7.53 -0.66 -15.30
CA SER A 14 7.49 -0.80 -16.78
C SER A 14 8.66 -1.58 -17.37
N ASP A 15 9.75 -1.76 -16.60
CA ASP A 15 10.87 -2.65 -16.96
C ASP A 15 10.50 -4.16 -16.84
N GLY A 16 9.29 -4.46 -16.38
CA GLY A 16 8.82 -5.83 -16.16
C GLY A 16 9.20 -6.40 -14.79
N HIS A 17 9.74 -5.56 -13.90
CA HIS A 17 9.93 -5.93 -12.51
C HIS A 17 8.58 -5.90 -11.77
N GLU A 18 8.32 -6.93 -10.97
CA GLU A 18 7.12 -7.06 -10.17
C GLU A 18 7.53 -7.52 -8.77
N SER A 19 6.90 -6.93 -7.75
CA SER A 19 7.17 -7.26 -6.35
C SER A 19 5.85 -7.33 -5.58
N GLU A 20 5.73 -8.33 -4.71
CA GLU A 20 4.55 -8.56 -3.89
C GLU A 20 4.99 -8.75 -2.43
N GLN A 21 4.43 -7.95 -1.52
CA GLN A 21 4.77 -7.99 -0.10
C GLN A 21 3.52 -7.87 0.77
N THR A 22 3.53 -8.55 1.92
CA THR A 22 2.47 -8.41 2.93
C THR A 22 3.02 -7.70 4.15
N HIS A 23 2.35 -6.62 4.57
CA HIS A 23 2.74 -5.81 5.72
C HIS A 23 1.66 -5.82 6.81
N THR A 24 2.10 -5.88 8.06
CA THR A 24 1.24 -5.59 9.22
C THR A 24 1.47 -4.14 9.63
N VAL A 25 0.44 -3.33 9.50
CA VAL A 25 0.47 -1.88 9.74
C VAL A 25 -0.38 -1.56 10.98
N THR A 26 0.12 -0.65 11.81
CA THR A 26 -0.65 -0.12 12.94
C THR A 26 -0.79 1.38 12.77
N LEU A 27 -2.02 1.86 12.61
CA LEU A 27 -2.34 3.26 12.36
C LEU A 27 -2.90 3.86 13.65
N ASP A 28 -2.13 4.69 14.34
CA ASP A 28 -2.52 5.22 15.67
C ASP A 28 -3.86 5.98 15.64
N ARG A 29 -4.16 6.62 14.50
CA ARG A 29 -5.35 7.46 14.34
C ARG A 29 -5.95 7.37 12.95
N PHE A 30 -6.97 6.51 12.80
CA PHE A 30 -7.81 6.49 11.62
C PHE A 30 -8.68 7.76 11.53
N ARG A 31 -8.56 8.51 10.42
CA ARG A 31 -9.36 9.72 10.15
C ARG A 31 -10.26 9.58 8.91
N GLY A 32 -10.43 8.36 8.41
CA GLY A 32 -11.17 8.06 7.18
C GLY A 32 -10.27 7.51 6.08
N GLU A 33 -10.91 7.10 4.99
CA GLU A 33 -10.30 6.35 3.88
C GLU A 33 -9.14 7.12 3.20
N ALA A 34 -9.31 8.42 2.91
CA ALA A 34 -8.24 9.21 2.29
C ALA A 34 -6.95 9.25 3.13
N ASN A 35 -7.09 9.34 4.46
CA ASN A 35 -5.94 9.33 5.36
C ASN A 35 -5.33 7.93 5.53
N LEU A 36 -6.15 6.88 5.42
CA LEU A 36 -5.66 5.51 5.38
C LEU A 36 -4.76 5.31 4.16
N TRP A 37 -5.25 5.62 2.96
CA TRP A 37 -4.49 5.42 1.73
C TRP A 37 -3.21 6.24 1.69
N ASP A 38 -3.24 7.50 2.12
CA ASP A 38 -2.04 8.34 2.26
C ASP A 38 -0.97 7.68 3.16
N HIS A 39 -1.39 7.07 4.27
CA HIS A 39 -0.48 6.37 5.17
C HIS A 39 -0.01 5.01 4.60
N LEU A 40 -0.87 4.30 3.88
CA LEU A 40 -0.52 3.01 3.26
C LEU A 40 0.41 3.18 2.05
N PHE A 41 0.39 4.35 1.40
CA PHE A 41 1.29 4.67 0.31
C PHE A 41 2.77 4.60 0.72
N ASP A 42 3.11 4.92 1.97
CA ASP A 42 4.48 4.84 2.50
C ASP A 42 5.04 3.40 2.51
N TYR A 43 4.16 2.39 2.40
CA TYR A 43 4.53 0.98 2.30
C TYR A 43 4.66 0.50 0.84
N THR A 44 4.35 1.36 -0.13
CA THR A 44 4.50 1.07 -1.57
C THR A 44 5.91 1.39 -2.06
N GLY A 45 6.30 0.74 -3.15
CA GLY A 45 7.66 0.83 -3.69
C GLY A 45 8.67 0.04 -2.86
N ASP A 46 9.44 -0.82 -3.52
CA ASP A 46 10.51 -1.61 -2.89
C ASP A 46 11.90 -0.99 -3.10
N GLY A 47 11.95 0.26 -3.60
CA GLY A 47 13.18 0.96 -3.94
C GLY A 47 13.72 0.68 -5.34
N HIS A 48 13.06 -0.18 -6.12
CA HIS A 48 13.49 -0.53 -7.49
C HIS A 48 13.53 0.67 -8.46
N GLY A 49 12.58 1.61 -8.32
CA GLY A 49 12.53 2.86 -9.09
C GLY A 49 13.27 4.04 -8.45
N ALA A 50 13.96 3.84 -7.31
CA ALA A 50 14.63 4.93 -6.61
C ALA A 50 16.03 5.18 -7.22
N GLY A 51 16.09 5.98 -8.28
CA GLY A 51 17.35 6.42 -8.90
C GLY A 51 17.19 7.69 -9.74
N GLU A 52 18.23 8.53 -9.81
CA GLU A 52 18.21 9.75 -10.65
C GLU A 52 17.97 9.37 -12.12
N GLY A 53 16.85 9.82 -12.68
CA GLY A 53 16.52 9.69 -14.10
C GLY A 53 15.77 8.42 -14.51
N SER A 54 15.34 7.59 -13.55
CA SER A 54 14.59 6.35 -13.80
C SER A 54 13.20 6.40 -13.19
N ASP A 55 12.33 7.28 -13.69
CA ASP A 55 10.88 7.07 -13.56
C ASP A 55 10.53 5.83 -14.38
N LEU A 56 10.68 4.64 -13.80
CA LEU A 56 10.44 3.36 -14.47
C LEU A 56 8.94 3.11 -14.76
N GLY A 57 8.06 4.10 -14.55
CA GLY A 57 6.61 3.96 -14.60
C GLY A 57 6.17 2.91 -13.58
N SER A 58 5.75 3.35 -12.40
CA SER A 58 5.41 2.46 -11.30
C SER A 58 3.91 2.44 -11.07
N LEU A 59 3.33 1.25 -11.07
CA LEU A 59 1.97 1.00 -10.62
C LEU A 59 2.04 0.32 -9.26
N TYR A 60 1.48 0.97 -8.24
CA TYR A 60 1.42 0.46 -6.88
C TYR A 60 -0.02 0.15 -6.54
N THR A 61 -0.29 -1.06 -6.09
CA THR A 61 -1.62 -1.48 -5.65
C THR A 61 -1.52 -1.97 -4.22
N VAL A 62 -2.35 -1.42 -3.34
CA VAL A 62 -2.47 -1.87 -1.96
C VAL A 62 -3.86 -2.43 -1.72
N THR A 63 -3.93 -3.63 -1.16
CA THR A 63 -5.18 -4.30 -0.80
C THR A 63 -5.20 -4.62 0.69
N VAL A 64 -6.29 -4.28 1.38
CA VAL A 64 -6.47 -4.61 2.80
C VAL A 64 -6.95 -6.06 2.94
N LEU A 65 -6.13 -6.90 3.56
CA LEU A 65 -6.41 -8.33 3.77
C LEU A 65 -7.09 -8.61 5.10
N ALA A 66 -6.79 -7.83 6.14
CA ALA A 66 -7.40 -7.99 7.46
C ALA A 66 -7.44 -6.65 8.20
N CYS A 67 -8.55 -6.38 8.88
CA CYS A 67 -8.69 -5.28 9.83
C CYS A 67 -9.68 -5.69 10.92
N PRO A 68 -9.21 -6.11 12.11
CA PRO A 68 -10.10 -6.61 13.18
C PRO A 68 -11.07 -5.54 13.68
N GLU A 69 -10.62 -4.28 13.72
CA GLU A 69 -11.42 -3.17 14.22
C GLU A 69 -12.49 -2.69 13.23
N TYR A 70 -12.22 -2.83 11.92
CA TYR A 70 -13.12 -2.40 10.86
C TYR A 70 -13.17 -3.45 9.74
N PRO A 71 -13.98 -4.51 9.88
CA PRO A 71 -14.07 -5.57 8.89
C PRO A 71 -14.59 -5.09 7.54
N GLU A 72 -15.27 -3.94 7.49
CA GLU A 72 -15.72 -3.29 6.24
C GLU A 72 -14.56 -2.82 5.34
N LEU A 73 -13.36 -2.62 5.90
CA LEU A 73 -12.18 -2.23 5.12
C LEU A 73 -11.54 -3.43 4.42
N VAL A 74 -11.85 -4.66 4.85
CA VAL A 74 -11.26 -5.87 4.27
C VAL A 74 -11.75 -6.06 2.84
N GLY A 75 -10.81 -6.24 1.91
CA GLY A 75 -11.07 -6.35 0.48
C GLY A 75 -11.08 -5.01 -0.27
N LEU A 76 -10.94 -3.88 0.43
CA LEU A 76 -10.70 -2.60 -0.24
C LEU A 76 -9.29 -2.58 -0.84
N SER A 77 -9.17 -1.97 -2.01
CA SER A 77 -7.90 -1.74 -2.67
C SER A 77 -7.80 -0.31 -3.20
N ASN A 78 -6.58 0.19 -3.28
CA ASN A 78 -6.27 1.46 -3.92
C ASN A 78 -5.01 1.31 -4.78
N GLU A 79 -5.00 2.01 -5.90
CA GLU A 79 -3.95 1.97 -6.91
C GLU A 79 -3.38 3.39 -7.13
N TRP A 80 -2.07 3.47 -7.36
CA TRP A 80 -1.33 4.69 -7.69
C TRP A 80 -0.41 4.41 -8.89
N GLY A 81 -0.32 5.34 -9.84
CA GLY A 81 0.60 5.28 -10.99
C GLY A 81 0.51 6.50 -11.89
#